data_AF-A0A7Y2FRM0-F1
#
_entry.id   AF-A0A7Y2FRM0-F1
#
_cell.length_a   1.000
_cell.length_b   1.000
_cell.length_c   1.000
_cell.angle_alpha   90.00
_cell.angle_beta   90.00
_cell.angle_gamma   90.00
#
_symmetry.space_group_name_H-M   'P 1'
#
loop_
_entity.id
_entity.type
_entity.pdbx_description
1 polymer ?
#
loop_
_entity_poly.entity_id
_entity_poly.type
_entity_poly.pdbx_seq_one_letter_code
_entity_poly.pdbx_strand_id
1 'polypeptide(L)' 'MVVEDEERIAKPADIVIGEDLSMLSVEELEHRIEMLENEIARIRDDIGSKQSSLSVAESFFKQL' A
#
# COMPACT_ATOMS: atom_id res chain seq x y z
N MET A 1 30.82 -24.68 -18.70
CA MET A 1 29.87 -24.69 -17.56
C MET A 1 30.13 -23.42 -16.78
N VAL A 2 29.37 -22.37 -17.09
CA VAL A 2 29.32 -21.14 -16.30
C VAL A 2 27.84 -21.01 -15.96
N VAL A 3 27.50 -21.34 -14.72
CA VAL A 3 26.15 -21.11 -14.22
C VAL A 3 26.09 -19.63 -13.88
N GLU A 4 25.26 -18.91 -14.63
CA GLU A 4 24.94 -17.51 -14.42
C GLU A 4 24.36 -17.36 -13.01
N ASP A 5 25.10 -16.67 -12.14
CA ASP A 5 24.62 -16.17 -10.85
C ASP A 5 23.68 -14.99 -11.14
N GLU A 6 22.54 -15.33 -11.73
CA GLU A 6 21.43 -14.41 -11.89
C GLU A 6 20.85 -14.27 -10.49
N GLU A 7 21.31 -13.26 -9.76
CA GLU A 7 20.70 -12.77 -8.52
C GLU A 7 19.22 -12.59 -8.80
N ARG A 8 18.45 -13.63 -8.52
CA ARG A 8 17.00 -13.57 -8.56
C ARG A 8 16.65 -12.55 -7.49
N ILE A 9 16.41 -11.31 -7.92
CA ILE A 9 15.77 -10.29 -7.11
C ILE A 9 14.47 -10.93 -6.64
N ALA A 10 14.52 -11.50 -5.44
CA ALA A 10 13.35 -12.08 -4.81
C ALA A 10 12.38 -10.92 -4.72
N LYS A 11 11.23 -11.05 -5.41
CA LYS A 11 10.17 -10.05 -5.27
C LYS A 11 9.94 -9.88 -3.76
N PRO A 12 9.95 -8.64 -3.25
CA PRO A 12 9.67 -8.42 -1.83
C PRO A 12 8.36 -9.13 -1.53
N ALA A 13 8.38 -10.02 -0.54
CA ALA A 13 7.20 -10.80 -0.18
C ALA A 13 6.04 -9.85 0.13
N ASP A 14 4.83 -10.23 -0.27
CA ASP A 14 3.64 -9.42 0.02
C ASP A 14 3.54 -9.18 1.54
N ILE A 15 3.40 -7.91 1.93
CA ILE A 15 3.25 -7.50 3.33
C ILE A 15 1.88 -8.00 3.84
N VAL A 16 1.87 -8.96 4.76
CA VAL A 16 0.63 -9.48 5.37
C VAL A 16 0.42 -8.87 6.76
N ILE A 17 -0.78 -8.35 7.02
CA ILE A 17 -1.13 -7.79 8.32
C ILE A 17 -1.24 -8.91 9.36
N GLY A 18 -0.51 -8.76 10.48
CA GLY A 18 -0.51 -9.71 11.58
C GLY A 18 0.40 -10.93 11.37
N GLU A 19 1.29 -10.90 10.37
CA GLU A 19 2.32 -11.93 10.24
C GLU A 19 3.38 -11.87 11.35
N ASP A 20 4.10 -12.97 11.53
CA ASP A 20 5.23 -13.01 12.46
C ASP A 20 6.43 -12.22 11.89
N LEU A 21 6.98 -11.32 12.71
CA LEU A 21 8.07 -10.42 12.34
C LEU A 21 9.40 -10.82 13.00
N SER A 22 9.44 -11.95 13.71
CA SER A 22 10.59 -12.38 14.51
C SER A 22 11.91 -12.52 13.75
N MET A 23 11.86 -12.72 12.43
CA MET A 23 13.04 -12.87 11.56
C MET A 23 13.46 -11.59 10.84
N LEU A 24 12.72 -10.49 10.98
CA LEU A 24 13.03 -9.23 10.32
C LEU A 24 14.01 -8.39 11.15
N SER A 25 14.94 -7.74 10.46
CA SER A 25 15.81 -6.72 11.03
C SER A 25 15.05 -5.41 11.27
N VAL A 26 15.65 -4.49 12.04
CA VAL A 26 15.07 -3.17 12.32
C VAL A 26 14.87 -2.36 11.04
N GLU A 27 15.84 -2.39 10.13
CA GLU A 27 15.76 -1.67 8.85
C GLU A 27 14.62 -2.21 7.96
N GLU A 28 14.45 -3.54 7.92
CA GLU A 28 13.31 -4.15 7.21
C GLU A 28 11.96 -3.76 7.82
N LEU A 29 11.88 -3.64 9.14
CA LEU A 29 10.68 -3.16 9.83
C LEU A 29 10.39 -1.69 9.52
N GLU A 30 11.41 -0.84 9.49
CA GLU A 30 11.30 0.58 9.14
C GLU A 30 10.82 0.75 7.69
N HIS A 31 11.45 0.06 6.75
CA HIS A 31 11.03 0.07 5.34
C HIS A 31 9.59 -0.43 5.17
N ARG A 32 9.20 -1.45 5.93
CA ARG A 32 7.84 -1.97 5.92
C ARG A 32 6.81 -0.98 6.48
N ILE A 33 7.17 -0.21 7.52
CA ILE A 33 6.34 0.88 8.04
C ILE A 33 6.12 1.93 6.95
N GLU A 34 7.19 2.39 6.30
CA GLU A 34 7.11 3.40 5.23
C GLU A 34 6.17 2.96 4.10
N MET A 35 6.30 1.72 3.65
CA MET A 35 5.42 1.14 2.63
C MET A 35 3.95 1.15 3.06
N LEU A 36 3.65 0.78 4.31
CA LEU A 36 2.29 0.78 4.84
C LEU A 36 1.73 2.19 5.04
N GLU A 37 2.54 3.16 5.45
CA GLU A 37 2.13 4.56 5.58
C GLU A 37 1.78 5.19 4.23
N ASN A 38 2.60 4.92 3.21
CA ASN A 38 2.31 5.32 1.83
C ASN A 38 1.00 4.69 1.33
N GLU A 39 0.77 3.41 1.64
CA GLU A 39 -0.47 2.72 1.30
C GLU A 39 -1.69 3.36 1.99
N ILE A 40 -1.57 3.69 3.28
CA ILE A 40 -2.61 4.39 4.04
C ILE A 40 -2.91 5.75 3.41
N ALA A 41 -1.90 6.51 3.00
CA ALA A 41 -2.07 7.80 2.35
C ALA A 41 -2.87 7.65 1.04
N ARG A 42 -2.46 6.71 0.16
CA ARG A 42 -3.18 6.46 -1.10
C ARG A 42 -4.65 6.11 -0.86
N ILE A 43 -4.92 5.22 0.10
CA ILE A 43 -6.29 4.79 0.41
C ILE A 43 -7.13 5.98 0.93
N ARG A 44 -6.54 6.85 1.75
CA ARG A 44 -7.22 8.07 2.23
C ARG A 44 -7.58 9.01 1.08
N ASP A 45 -6.68 9.20 0.13
CA ASP A 45 -6.93 10.04 -1.06
C ASP A 45 -8.04 9.45 -1.94
N ASP A 46 -8.06 8.14 -2.12
CA ASP A 46 -9.13 7.43 -2.85
C ASP A 46 -10.49 7.57 -2.15
N ILE A 47 -10.52 7.47 -0.81
CA ILE A 47 -11.72 7.71 -0.01
C ILE A 47 -12.21 9.15 -0.21
N GLY A 48 -11.32 10.13 -0.09
CA GLY A 48 -11.65 11.55 -0.29
C GLY A 48 -12.24 11.81 -1.68
N SER A 49 -11.62 11.24 -2.72
CA SER A 49 -12.09 11.35 -4.11
C SER A 49 -13.49 10.76 -4.31
N LYS A 50 -13.77 9.60 -3.69
CA LYS A 50 -15.09 8.96 -3.74
C LYS A 50 -16.16 9.75 -2.98
N GLN A 51 -15.82 10.29 -1.80
CA GLN A 51 -16.74 11.13 -1.02
C GLN A 51 -17.08 12.44 -1.74
N SER A 52 -16.09 13.09 -2.37
CA SER A 52 -16.33 14.29 -3.17
C SER A 52 -17.23 14.00 -4.37
N SER A 53 -17.04 12.86 -5.04
CA SER A 53 -17.91 12.43 -6.14
C SER A 53 -19.36 12.23 -5.67
N LEU A 54 -19.55 11.63 -4.49
CA LEU A 54 -20.87 11.41 -3.90
C LEU A 54 -21.56 12.73 -3.53
N SER A 55 -20.84 13.65 -2.90
CA SER A 55 -21.42 14.94 -2.47
C SER A 55 -21.84 15.81 -3.66
N VAL A 56 -21.06 15.80 -4.74
CA VAL A 56 -21.42 16.47 -6.00
C VAL A 56 -22.71 15.89 -6.59
N ALA A 57 -22.86 14.56 -6.57
CA ALA A 57 -24.07 13.91 -7.04
C ALA A 57 -25.28 14.28 -6.16
N GLU A 58 -25.15 14.24 -4.83
CA GLU A 58 -26.23 14.60 -3.91
C GLU A 58 -26.69 16.05 -4.06
N SER A 59 -25.77 17.00 -4.29
CA SER A 59 -26.13 18.40 -4.54
C SER A 59 -26.91 18.59 -5.83
N PHE A 60 -26.60 17.82 -6.89
CA PHE A 60 -27.35 17.85 -8.15
C PHE A 60 -28.79 17.33 -7.97
N PHE A 61 -28.98 16.26 -7.19
CA PHE A 61 -30.32 15.72 -6.93
C PHE A 61 -31.20 16.59 -6.03
N LYS A 62 -30.63 17.43 -5.16
CA LYS A 62 -31.38 18.37 -4.30
C LYS A 62 -31.82 19.65 -5.02
N GLN A 63 -31.33 19.89 -6.24
CA GLN A 63 -31.68 21.05 -7.06
C GLN A 63 -32.76 20.74 -8.13
N LEU A 64 -33.27 19.50 -8.15
CA LEU A 64 -34.45 19.06 -8.91
C LEU A 64 -35.70 19.08 -8.03
#